data_AF-A0A6B2V0P3-F1
#
_entry.id   AF-A0A6B2V0P3-F1
#
_cell.length_a   1.000
_cell.length_b   1.000
_cell.length_c   1.000
_cell.angle_alpha   90.00
_cell.angle_beta   90.00
_cell.angle_gamma   90.00
#
_symmetry.space_group_name_H-M   'P 1'
#
loop_
_entity.id
_entity.type
_entity.pdbx_description
1 polymer ?
#
loop_
_entity_poly.entity_id
_entity_poly.type
_entity_poly.pdbx_seq_one_letter_code
_entity_poly.pdbx_strand_id
1 'polypeptide(L)'
;LAGLLAERAEADDQERADEEALQEAESWLAGWEATRTDLHSRIETAQEAAGRAEQLAVRREPAQTRLRAARDRDRLTEETDRARQRALASGEKSLELKEHWLRLKEQRLTGIAAELAANLAYGAPCAVCGATEHPAPARKVAGHVDRETEERALADHQAAERRHAEDERRLAALSAELAAAAA
;
A
#
# COMPACT_ATOMS: atom_id res chain seq x y z
N LEU A 1 80.32 -58.79 36.12
CA LEU A 1 79.64 -58.48 37.40
C LEU A 1 79.19 -57.02 37.43
N ALA A 2 80.07 -56.02 37.46
CA ALA A 2 79.66 -54.61 37.38
C ALA A 2 78.80 -54.26 36.13
N GLY A 3 79.19 -54.71 34.93
CA GLY A 3 78.38 -54.51 33.70
C GLY A 3 76.95 -55.08 33.82
N LEU A 4 76.83 -56.35 34.21
CA LEU A 4 75.53 -57.01 34.49
C LEU A 4 74.68 -56.31 35.56
N LEU A 5 75.27 -55.52 36.46
CA LEU A 5 74.54 -54.71 37.43
C LEU A 5 74.06 -53.38 36.83
N ALA A 6 74.81 -52.82 35.88
CA ALA A 6 74.39 -51.63 35.12
C ALA A 6 73.31 -51.98 34.07
N GLU A 7 73.52 -53.05 33.30
CA GLU A 7 72.51 -53.61 32.37
C GLU A 7 71.20 -53.94 33.09
N ARG A 8 71.29 -54.48 34.32
CA ARG A 8 70.13 -54.68 35.17
C ARG A 8 69.50 -53.35 35.61
N ALA A 9 70.28 -52.38 36.09
CA ALA A 9 69.71 -51.10 36.52
C ALA A 9 69.01 -50.36 35.36
N GLU A 10 69.55 -50.44 34.15
CA GLU A 10 68.94 -49.89 32.93
C GLU A 10 67.62 -50.62 32.56
N ALA A 11 67.55 -51.94 32.80
CA ALA A 11 66.30 -52.70 32.66
C ALA A 11 65.28 -52.42 33.78
N ASP A 12 65.71 -52.37 35.04
CA ASP A 12 64.91 -52.01 36.22
C ASP A 12 64.42 -50.53 36.15
N ASP A 13 65.07 -49.68 35.33
CA ASP A 13 64.64 -48.31 35.02
C ASP A 13 63.65 -48.26 33.84
N GLN A 14 63.89 -49.04 32.77
CA GLN A 14 62.99 -49.17 31.62
C GLN A 14 61.65 -49.81 31.99
N GLU A 15 61.66 -50.87 32.82
CA GLU A 15 60.44 -51.53 33.31
C GLU A 15 59.50 -50.53 34.01
N ARG A 16 60.05 -49.64 34.84
CA ARG A 16 59.27 -48.59 35.52
C ARG A 16 58.75 -47.52 34.57
N ALA A 17 59.49 -47.16 33.54
CA ALA A 17 59.02 -46.23 32.51
C ALA A 17 57.87 -46.83 31.68
N ASP A 18 57.94 -48.13 31.37
CA ASP A 18 56.88 -48.86 30.68
C ASP A 18 55.64 -49.07 31.59
N GLU A 19 55.83 -49.30 32.90
CA GLU A 19 54.73 -49.31 33.89
C GLU A 19 54.03 -47.95 34.03
N GLU A 20 54.79 -46.84 34.09
CA GLU A 20 54.22 -45.48 34.14
C GLU A 20 53.42 -45.17 32.86
N ALA A 21 53.96 -45.51 31.69
CA ALA A 21 53.28 -45.33 30.41
C ALA A 21 52.02 -46.21 30.27
N LEU A 22 52.05 -47.45 30.80
CA LEU A 22 50.88 -48.33 30.85
C LEU A 22 49.79 -47.74 31.73
N GLN A 23 50.12 -47.23 32.93
CA GLN A 23 49.16 -46.62 33.85
C GLN A 23 48.53 -45.33 33.27
N GLU A 24 49.30 -44.50 32.55
CA GLU A 24 48.74 -43.34 31.84
C GLU A 24 47.75 -43.79 30.73
N ALA A 25 48.13 -44.81 29.94
CA ALA A 25 47.29 -45.34 28.88
C ALA A 25 45.99 -45.99 29.42
N GLU A 26 46.06 -46.78 30.48
CA GLU A 26 44.89 -47.38 31.13
C GLU A 26 43.96 -46.31 31.72
N SER A 27 44.51 -45.30 32.39
CA SER A 27 43.76 -44.15 32.94
C SER A 27 43.01 -43.39 31.84
N TRP A 28 43.66 -43.14 30.70
CA TRP A 28 43.03 -42.50 29.55
C TRP A 28 41.95 -43.37 28.90
N LEU A 29 42.23 -44.67 28.70
CA LEU A 29 41.29 -45.63 28.09
C LEU A 29 40.03 -45.81 28.95
N ALA A 30 40.15 -45.80 30.28
CA ALA A 30 39.01 -45.90 31.19
C ALA A 30 37.99 -44.75 31.02
N GLY A 31 38.46 -43.54 30.68
CA GLY A 31 37.59 -42.38 30.40
C GLY A 31 37.16 -42.26 28.93
N TRP A 32 37.83 -42.95 28.01
CA TRP A 32 37.66 -42.75 26.57
C TRP A 32 36.26 -43.14 26.06
N GLU A 33 35.73 -44.30 26.43
CA GLU A 33 34.43 -44.77 25.91
C GLU A 33 33.26 -43.86 26.35
N ALA A 34 33.29 -43.36 27.58
CA ALA A 34 32.31 -42.39 28.08
C ALA A 34 32.42 -41.06 27.31
N THR A 35 33.64 -40.55 27.11
CA THR A 35 33.91 -39.31 26.36
C THR A 35 33.45 -39.43 24.90
N ARG A 36 33.76 -40.55 24.24
CA ARG A 36 33.28 -40.86 22.88
C ARG A 36 31.76 -40.85 22.79
N THR A 37 31.08 -41.38 23.81
CA THR A 37 29.61 -41.52 23.84
C THR A 37 28.92 -40.17 24.06
N ASP A 38 29.42 -39.31 24.97
CA ASP A 38 28.94 -37.93 25.13
C ASP A 38 29.07 -37.14 23.82
N LEU A 39 30.25 -37.18 23.19
CA LEU A 39 30.50 -36.47 21.93
C LEU A 39 29.60 -36.97 20.80
N HIS A 40 29.32 -38.28 20.71
CA HIS A 40 28.40 -38.82 19.72
C HIS A 40 26.96 -38.32 19.95
N SER A 41 26.46 -38.46 21.18
CA SER A 41 25.12 -38.00 21.57
C SER A 41 24.91 -36.50 21.33
N ARG A 42 25.96 -35.68 21.54
CA ARG A 42 25.95 -34.24 21.25
C ARG A 42 25.98 -33.93 19.75
N ILE A 43 26.67 -34.75 18.94
CA ILE A 43 26.65 -34.63 17.46
C ILE A 43 25.26 -34.99 16.93
N GLU A 44 24.66 -36.10 17.37
CA GLU A 44 23.30 -36.51 17.00
C GLU A 44 22.28 -35.42 17.37
N THR A 45 22.34 -34.92 18.61
CA THR A 45 21.48 -33.82 19.10
C THR A 45 21.63 -32.55 18.25
N ALA A 46 22.85 -32.19 17.85
CA ALA A 46 23.11 -31.02 17.02
C ALA A 46 22.60 -31.22 15.57
N GLN A 47 22.75 -32.40 15.00
CA GLN A 47 22.23 -32.75 13.67
C GLN A 47 20.70 -32.75 13.65
N GLU A 48 20.05 -33.31 14.67
CA GLU A 48 18.58 -33.20 14.83
C GLU A 48 18.13 -31.73 14.95
N ALA A 49 18.82 -30.92 15.76
CA ALA A 49 18.49 -29.51 15.92
C ALA A 49 18.62 -28.73 14.60
N ALA A 50 19.67 -29.00 13.81
CA ALA A 50 19.87 -28.42 12.49
C ALA A 50 18.73 -28.82 11.52
N GLY A 51 18.41 -30.11 11.41
CA GLY A 51 17.33 -30.59 10.55
C GLY A 51 15.95 -30.00 10.92
N ARG A 52 15.66 -29.85 12.22
CA ARG A 52 14.44 -29.15 12.69
C ARG A 52 14.45 -27.66 12.31
N ALA A 53 15.60 -26.98 12.39
CA ALA A 53 15.73 -25.58 12.01
C ALA A 53 15.53 -25.36 10.51
N GLU A 54 16.06 -26.24 9.66
CA GLU A 54 15.84 -26.23 8.20
C GLU A 54 14.37 -26.45 7.84
N GLN A 55 13.71 -27.44 8.45
CA GLN A 55 12.26 -27.68 8.26
C GLN A 55 11.41 -26.47 8.66
N LEU A 56 11.79 -25.75 9.72
CA LEU A 56 11.11 -24.52 10.14
C LEU A 56 11.42 -23.35 9.18
N ALA A 57 12.63 -23.24 8.65
CA ALA A 57 12.99 -22.22 7.67
C ALA A 57 12.20 -22.37 6.36
N VAL A 58 12.06 -23.61 5.85
CA VAL A 58 11.24 -23.92 4.67
C VAL A 58 9.76 -23.57 4.88
N ARG A 59 9.24 -23.72 6.11
CA ARG A 59 7.85 -23.34 6.44
C ARG A 59 7.68 -21.83 6.69
N ARG A 60 8.75 -21.12 7.06
CA ARG A 60 8.73 -19.69 7.44
C ARG A 60 8.51 -18.77 6.25
N GLU A 61 9.17 -19.02 5.11
CA GLU A 61 9.04 -18.16 3.93
C GLU A 61 7.59 -18.15 3.38
N PRO A 62 6.94 -19.29 3.10
CA PRO A 62 5.56 -19.28 2.59
C PRO A 62 4.56 -18.67 3.58
N ALA A 63 4.82 -18.81 4.90
CA ALA A 63 4.01 -18.16 5.93
C ALA A 63 4.19 -16.62 5.93
N GLN A 64 5.42 -16.12 5.72
CA GLN A 64 5.69 -14.69 5.59
C GLN A 64 5.08 -14.10 4.31
N THR A 65 5.17 -14.83 3.19
CA THR A 65 4.58 -14.41 1.91
C THR A 65 3.05 -14.38 1.96
N ARG A 66 2.39 -15.37 2.58
CA ARG A 66 0.94 -15.33 2.87
C ARG A 66 0.55 -14.17 3.80
N LEU A 67 1.34 -13.87 4.82
CA LEU A 67 1.10 -12.75 5.74
C LEU A 67 1.22 -11.38 5.06
N ARG A 68 2.13 -11.23 4.08
CA ARG A 68 2.23 -10.03 3.24
C ARG A 68 0.97 -9.87 2.39
N ALA A 69 0.65 -10.88 1.57
CA ALA A 69 -0.52 -10.86 0.70
C ALA A 69 -1.82 -10.53 1.45
N ALA A 70 -2.05 -11.12 2.63
CA ALA A 70 -3.19 -10.78 3.47
C ALA A 70 -3.22 -9.29 3.88
N ARG A 71 -2.09 -8.73 4.34
CA ARG A 71 -1.98 -7.31 4.72
C ARG A 71 -2.13 -6.36 3.53
N ASP A 72 -1.60 -6.73 2.38
CA ASP A 72 -1.72 -5.95 1.15
C ASP A 72 -3.17 -5.91 0.65
N ARG A 73 -3.87 -7.05 0.65
CA ARG A 73 -5.33 -7.14 0.41
C ARG A 73 -6.12 -6.29 1.39
N ASP A 74 -5.82 -6.38 2.68
CA ASP A 74 -6.58 -5.66 3.73
C ASP A 74 -6.40 -4.14 3.58
N ARG A 75 -5.17 -3.66 3.31
CA ARG A 75 -4.91 -2.26 2.94
C ARG A 75 -5.67 -1.83 1.69
N LEU A 76 -5.57 -2.60 0.61
CA LEU A 76 -6.24 -2.30 -0.67
C LEU A 76 -7.77 -2.27 -0.53
N THR A 77 -8.34 -3.08 0.38
CA THR A 77 -9.77 -3.06 0.71
C THR A 77 -10.15 -1.73 1.34
N GLU A 78 -9.46 -1.29 2.40
CA GLU A 78 -9.73 0.01 3.02
C GLU A 78 -9.54 1.18 2.04
N GLU A 79 -8.50 1.15 1.20
CA GLU A 79 -8.21 2.21 0.23
C GLU A 79 -9.27 2.28 -0.88
N THR A 80 -9.77 1.12 -1.34
CA THR A 80 -10.86 1.01 -2.31
C THR A 80 -12.17 1.52 -1.74
N ASP A 81 -12.53 1.17 -0.50
CA ASP A 81 -13.75 1.66 0.14
C ASP A 81 -13.70 3.18 0.38
N ARG A 82 -12.54 3.70 0.83
CA ARG A 82 -12.29 5.15 0.93
C ARG A 82 -12.35 5.84 -0.44
N ALA A 83 -11.97 5.16 -1.53
CA ALA A 83 -12.11 5.69 -2.89
C ALA A 83 -13.57 5.71 -3.35
N ARG A 84 -14.34 4.65 -3.07
CA ARG A 84 -15.77 4.56 -3.40
C ARG A 84 -16.57 5.66 -2.70
N GLN A 85 -16.29 5.92 -1.43
CA GLN A 85 -16.89 7.03 -0.67
C GLN A 85 -16.56 8.40 -1.28
N ARG A 86 -15.32 8.64 -1.72
CA ARG A 86 -14.95 9.90 -2.39
C ARG A 86 -15.64 10.06 -3.74
N ALA A 87 -15.65 9.01 -4.57
CA ALA A 87 -16.24 9.07 -5.91
C ALA A 87 -17.76 9.28 -5.86
N LEU A 88 -18.46 8.66 -4.90
CA LEU A 88 -19.87 8.94 -4.61
C LEU A 88 -20.07 10.41 -4.24
N ALA A 89 -19.33 10.92 -3.25
CA ALA A 89 -19.50 12.29 -2.75
C ALA A 89 -19.13 13.37 -3.80
N SER A 90 -18.14 13.13 -4.67
CA SER A 90 -17.84 14.05 -5.79
C SER A 90 -18.85 13.93 -6.94
N GLY A 91 -19.47 12.77 -7.14
CA GLY A 91 -20.61 12.60 -8.06
C GLY A 91 -21.85 13.35 -7.59
N GLU A 92 -22.23 13.17 -6.31
CA GLU A 92 -23.31 13.92 -5.64
C GLU A 92 -23.09 15.43 -5.77
N LYS A 93 -21.87 15.92 -5.48
CA LYS A 93 -21.55 17.35 -5.61
C LYS A 93 -21.56 17.85 -7.06
N SER A 94 -21.19 17.01 -8.03
CA SER A 94 -21.28 17.38 -9.44
C SER A 94 -22.73 17.55 -9.90
N LEU A 95 -23.63 16.66 -9.45
CA LEU A 95 -25.07 16.76 -9.71
C LEU A 95 -25.69 18.00 -9.05
N GLU A 96 -25.35 18.29 -7.79
CA GLU A 96 -25.80 19.50 -7.08
C GLU A 96 -25.43 20.79 -7.84
N LEU A 97 -24.18 20.89 -8.32
CA LEU A 97 -23.71 22.04 -9.08
C LEU A 97 -24.30 22.09 -10.50
N LYS A 98 -24.57 20.94 -11.11
CA LYS A 98 -25.28 20.84 -12.39
C LYS A 98 -26.71 21.38 -12.29
N GLU A 99 -27.45 20.98 -11.26
CA GLU A 99 -28.79 21.50 -10.98
C GLU A 99 -28.76 23.01 -10.67
N HIS A 100 -27.75 23.49 -9.94
CA HIS A 100 -27.58 24.92 -9.67
C HIS A 100 -27.35 25.72 -10.95
N TRP A 101 -26.43 25.28 -11.82
CA TRP A 101 -26.18 25.90 -13.12
C TRP A 101 -27.42 25.88 -14.02
N LEU A 102 -28.11 24.75 -14.15
CA LEU A 102 -29.33 24.64 -14.95
C LEU A 102 -30.43 25.59 -14.47
N ARG A 103 -30.60 25.73 -13.15
CA ARG A 103 -31.56 26.67 -12.53
C ARG A 103 -31.21 28.13 -12.82
N LEU A 104 -29.93 28.50 -12.72
CA LEU A 104 -29.46 29.86 -13.06
C LEU A 104 -29.65 30.16 -14.55
N LYS A 105 -29.34 29.19 -15.41
CA LYS A 105 -29.54 29.27 -16.86
C LYS A 105 -31.01 29.44 -17.24
N GLU A 106 -31.92 28.69 -16.62
CA GLU A 106 -33.36 28.83 -16.84
C GLU A 106 -33.87 30.20 -16.38
N GLN A 107 -33.47 30.66 -15.19
CA GLN A 107 -33.78 32.01 -14.69
C GLN A 107 -33.29 33.11 -15.63
N ARG A 108 -32.06 32.98 -16.15
CA ARG A 108 -31.49 33.92 -17.14
C ARG A 108 -32.22 33.87 -18.49
N LEU A 109 -32.60 32.69 -18.98
CA LEU A 109 -33.39 32.54 -20.20
C LEU A 109 -34.79 33.17 -20.06
N THR A 110 -35.44 33.05 -18.90
CA THR A 110 -36.68 33.80 -18.60
C THR A 110 -36.43 35.31 -18.53
N GLY A 111 -35.27 35.74 -18.03
CA GLY A 111 -34.85 37.15 -17.98
C GLY A 111 -34.37 37.76 -19.31
N ILE A 112 -34.17 36.96 -20.36
CA ILE A 112 -33.37 37.35 -21.55
C ILE A 112 -33.89 38.60 -22.28
N ALA A 113 -35.20 38.83 -22.27
CA ALA A 113 -35.80 40.03 -22.86
C ALA A 113 -35.29 41.32 -22.19
N ALA A 114 -34.99 41.28 -20.89
CA ALA A 114 -34.42 42.40 -20.14
C ALA A 114 -32.90 42.55 -20.32
N GLU A 115 -32.16 41.48 -20.67
CA GLU A 115 -30.78 41.61 -21.15
C GLU A 115 -30.73 42.29 -22.52
N LEU A 116 -31.58 41.88 -23.45
CA LEU A 116 -31.66 42.46 -24.80
C LEU A 116 -32.11 43.92 -24.75
N ALA A 117 -33.16 44.22 -24.00
CA ALA A 117 -33.70 45.57 -23.86
C ALA A 117 -32.71 46.58 -23.23
N ALA A 118 -31.78 46.11 -22.38
CA ALA A 118 -30.74 46.96 -21.79
C ALA A 118 -29.71 47.50 -22.80
N ASN A 119 -29.69 46.95 -24.03
CA ASN A 119 -28.80 47.38 -25.12
C ASN A 119 -29.51 48.26 -26.17
N LEU A 120 -30.77 48.65 -25.93
CA LEU A 120 -31.51 49.54 -26.83
C LEU A 120 -31.05 51.00 -26.67
N ALA A 121 -30.73 51.66 -27.78
CA ALA A 121 -30.42 53.08 -27.83
C ALA A 121 -31.46 53.84 -28.68
N TYR A 122 -31.83 55.05 -28.25
CA TYR A 122 -32.88 55.85 -28.91
C TYR A 122 -32.51 56.16 -30.37
N GLY A 123 -33.40 55.83 -31.31
CA GLY A 123 -33.19 56.05 -32.75
C GLY A 123 -32.24 55.08 -33.43
N ALA A 124 -31.59 54.17 -32.69
CA ALA A 124 -30.75 53.12 -33.29
C ALA A 124 -31.61 51.88 -33.65
N PRO A 125 -31.35 51.21 -34.78
CA PRO A 125 -32.08 50.00 -35.16
C PRO A 125 -31.74 48.85 -34.20
N CYS A 126 -32.76 48.20 -33.65
CA CYS A 126 -32.59 47.06 -32.75
C CYS A 126 -31.95 45.86 -33.45
N ALA A 127 -30.91 45.27 -32.86
CA ALA A 127 -30.15 44.15 -33.41
C ALA A 127 -30.95 42.84 -33.60
N VAL A 128 -32.18 42.75 -33.05
CA VAL A 128 -33.06 41.57 -33.17
C VAL A 128 -34.14 41.73 -34.24
N CYS A 129 -34.68 42.93 -34.43
CA CYS A 129 -35.87 43.17 -35.28
C CYS A 129 -35.75 44.38 -36.22
N GLY A 130 -34.65 45.15 -36.18
CA GLY A 130 -34.42 46.35 -36.99
C GLY A 130 -35.18 47.61 -36.56
N ALA A 131 -36.21 47.50 -35.72
CA ALA A 131 -37.03 48.65 -35.30
C ALA A 131 -36.25 49.65 -34.43
N THR A 132 -36.50 50.95 -34.63
CA THR A 132 -35.85 52.08 -33.92
C THR A 132 -36.60 52.56 -32.67
N GLU A 133 -37.81 52.06 -32.43
CA GLU A 133 -38.67 52.46 -31.31
C GLU A 133 -39.17 51.23 -30.53
N HIS A 134 -39.12 51.30 -29.20
CA HIS A 134 -39.60 50.27 -28.30
C HIS A 134 -40.32 50.96 -27.11
N PRO A 135 -41.66 51.13 -27.14
CA PRO A 135 -42.38 51.96 -26.17
C PRO A 135 -42.51 51.33 -24.77
N ALA A 136 -42.39 50.00 -24.67
CA ALA A 136 -42.47 49.25 -23.41
C ALA A 136 -41.32 48.22 -23.31
N PRO A 137 -40.06 48.64 -23.18
CA PRO A 137 -38.91 47.73 -23.11
C PRO A 137 -38.93 46.96 -21.78
N ALA A 138 -38.60 45.67 -21.83
CA ALA A 138 -38.48 44.82 -20.64
C ALA A 138 -37.37 45.35 -19.71
N ARG A 139 -37.60 45.24 -18.39
CA ARG A 139 -36.67 45.76 -17.37
C ARG A 139 -36.17 44.61 -16.50
N LYS A 140 -34.90 44.69 -16.08
CA LYS A 140 -34.34 43.73 -15.11
C LYS A 140 -35.05 43.91 -13.77
N VAL A 141 -35.52 42.80 -13.20
CA VAL A 141 -36.10 42.73 -11.85
C VAL A 141 -35.01 42.41 -10.83
N ALA A 142 -35.28 42.63 -9.54
CA ALA A 142 -34.42 42.15 -8.47
C ALA A 142 -34.28 40.63 -8.56
N GLY A 143 -33.05 40.11 -8.46
CA GLY A 143 -32.74 38.69 -8.67
C GLY A 143 -32.54 38.27 -10.13
N HIS A 144 -32.43 39.20 -11.08
CA HIS A 144 -32.04 38.89 -12.46
C HIS A 144 -30.65 38.24 -12.52
N VAL A 145 -30.58 36.96 -12.92
CA VAL A 145 -29.32 36.25 -13.19
C VAL A 145 -28.69 36.75 -14.48
N ASP A 146 -27.45 37.22 -14.42
CA ASP A 146 -26.68 37.65 -15.59
C ASP A 146 -25.78 36.54 -16.15
N ARG A 147 -25.21 36.80 -17.33
CA ARG A 147 -24.27 35.92 -18.02
C ARG A 147 -23.13 35.45 -17.11
N GLU A 148 -22.47 36.37 -16.41
CA GLU A 148 -21.29 36.04 -15.60
C GLU A 148 -21.64 35.07 -14.46
N THR A 149 -22.85 35.19 -13.90
CA THR A 149 -23.37 34.25 -12.89
C THR A 149 -23.67 32.87 -13.47
N GLU A 150 -24.21 32.76 -14.68
CA GLU A 150 -24.34 31.47 -15.38
C GLU A 150 -22.97 30.85 -15.71
N GLU A 151 -22.04 31.65 -16.24
CA GLU A 151 -20.71 31.20 -16.67
C GLU A 151 -19.84 30.76 -15.48
N ARG A 152 -19.94 31.42 -14.30
CA ARG A 152 -19.31 30.96 -13.05
C ARG A 152 -19.86 29.60 -12.59
N ALA A 153 -21.18 29.45 -12.50
CA ALA A 153 -21.79 28.18 -12.07
C ALA A 153 -21.49 27.02 -13.05
N LEU A 154 -21.36 27.31 -14.35
CA LEU A 154 -20.89 26.33 -15.34
C LEU A 154 -19.44 25.91 -15.08
N ALA A 155 -18.54 26.86 -14.75
CA ALA A 155 -17.15 26.55 -14.42
C ALA A 155 -17.01 25.71 -13.15
N ASP A 156 -17.83 25.98 -12.12
CA ASP A 156 -17.90 25.20 -10.88
C ASP A 156 -18.38 23.77 -11.13
N HIS A 157 -19.48 23.60 -11.88
CA HIS A 157 -19.97 22.29 -12.31
C HIS A 157 -18.90 21.52 -13.10
N GLN A 158 -18.24 22.16 -14.07
CA GLN A 158 -17.16 21.52 -14.83
C GLN A 158 -15.94 21.15 -13.97
N ALA A 159 -15.66 21.89 -12.89
CA ALA A 159 -14.61 21.52 -11.93
C ALA A 159 -15.01 20.27 -11.13
N ALA A 160 -16.27 20.14 -10.74
CA ALA A 160 -16.81 18.95 -10.10
C ALA A 160 -16.84 17.72 -11.04
N GLU A 161 -17.24 17.87 -12.31
CA GLU A 161 -17.20 16.78 -13.31
C GLU A 161 -15.77 16.24 -13.48
N ARG A 162 -14.76 17.13 -13.59
CA ARG A 162 -13.34 16.73 -13.68
C ARG A 162 -12.91 15.97 -12.42
N ARG A 163 -13.27 16.47 -11.24
CA ARG A 163 -12.89 15.86 -9.96
C ARG A 163 -13.58 14.52 -9.71
N HIS A 164 -14.85 14.38 -10.05
CA HIS A 164 -15.57 13.11 -9.99
C HIS A 164 -14.91 12.07 -10.90
N ALA A 165 -14.57 12.46 -12.14
CA ALA A 165 -13.84 11.58 -13.06
C ALA A 165 -12.42 11.21 -12.56
N GLU A 166 -11.76 12.04 -11.75
CA GLU A 166 -10.49 11.71 -11.08
C GLU A 166 -10.67 10.70 -9.94
N ASP A 167 -11.66 10.90 -9.06
CA ASP A 167 -11.96 9.96 -7.98
C ASP A 167 -12.42 8.58 -8.53
N GLU A 168 -13.22 8.56 -9.61
CA GLU A 168 -13.62 7.35 -10.35
C GLU A 168 -12.43 6.61 -10.97
N ARG A 169 -11.52 7.32 -11.68
CA ARG A 169 -10.29 6.69 -12.21
C ARG A 169 -9.44 6.08 -11.10
N ARG A 170 -9.38 6.72 -9.93
CA ARG A 170 -8.67 6.19 -8.76
C ARG A 170 -9.37 4.98 -8.14
N LEU A 171 -10.70 4.97 -8.09
CA LEU A 171 -11.50 3.82 -7.65
C LEU A 171 -11.29 2.62 -8.58
N ALA A 172 -11.30 2.83 -9.89
CA ALA A 172 -11.07 1.77 -10.88
C ALA A 172 -9.66 1.15 -10.75
N ALA A 173 -8.62 1.97 -10.57
CA ALA A 173 -7.25 1.49 -10.35
C ALA A 173 -7.13 0.64 -9.08
N LEU A 174 -7.58 1.17 -7.93
CA LEU A 174 -7.53 0.44 -6.66
C LEU A 174 -8.37 -0.84 -6.66
N SER A 175 -9.52 -0.84 -7.36
CA SER A 175 -10.34 -2.04 -7.53
C SER A 175 -9.63 -3.12 -8.38
N ALA A 176 -8.87 -2.73 -9.39
CA ALA A 176 -8.07 -3.65 -10.20
C ALA A 176 -6.86 -4.19 -9.41
N GLU A 177 -6.18 -3.36 -8.62
CA GLU A 177 -5.11 -3.79 -7.72
C GLU A 177 -5.63 -4.76 -6.65
N LEU A 178 -6.78 -4.47 -6.04
CA LEU A 178 -7.43 -5.37 -5.06
C LEU A 178 -7.85 -6.70 -5.70
N ALA A 179 -8.39 -6.69 -6.91
CA ALA A 179 -8.74 -7.91 -7.64
C ALA A 179 -7.50 -8.76 -7.96
N ALA A 180 -6.38 -8.14 -8.35
CA ALA A 180 -5.11 -8.83 -8.57
C ALA A 180 -4.47 -9.37 -7.28
N ALA A 181 -4.67 -8.69 -6.14
CA ALA A 181 -4.22 -9.14 -4.82
C ALA A 181 -5.12 -10.20 -4.16
N ALA A 182 -6.26 -10.55 -4.78
CA ALA A 182 -7.23 -11.53 -4.30
C ALA A 182 -7.35 -12.79 -5.17
N ALA A 183 -6.53 -12.89 -6.23
CA ALA A 183 -6.45 -14.02 -7.17
C ALA A 183 -5.39 -15.07 -6.77
#